data_AF-A0AA91Q5L3-F1
#
_entry.id   AF-A0AA91Q5L3-F1
#
_cell.length_a   1.000
_cell.length_b   1.000
_cell.length_c   1.000
_cell.angle_alpha   90.00
_cell.angle_beta   90.00
_cell.angle_gamma   90.00
#
_symmetry.space_group_name_H-M   'P 1'
#
loop_
_entity.id
_entity.type
_entity.pdbx_description
1 polymer ?
#
loop_
_entity_poly.entity_id
_entity_poly.type
_entity_poly.pdbx_seq_one_letter_code
_entity_poly.pdbx_strand_id
1 'polypeptide(L)'
;MADRLTQLQVCLDQLVAQFNATVNYVNTHSEMAPLDPDPHSVINLAANAPPPGKKDDTSGANSAPSNDVKTEAPFESVLNELSTDIILKSRQISMIIDSLPGIGTLPETQLKTITELIEELEKTEKERREKIKEKDELLRWCEELIFNVSGGIYRTRS
;
A
#
# COMPACT_ATOMS: atom_id res chain seq x y z
N MET A 1 -9.24 -7.36 11.01
CA MET A 1 -9.07 -6.64 9.71
C MET A 1 -8.64 -5.19 9.98
N ALA A 2 -7.55 -4.98 10.74
CA ALA A 2 -6.99 -3.64 11.04
C ALA A 2 -5.97 -3.18 9.96
N ASP A 3 -5.63 -4.09 9.05
CA ASP A 3 -4.64 -3.89 7.99
C ASP A 3 -5.01 -2.77 7.01
N ARG A 4 -6.31 -2.48 6.80
CA ARG A 4 -6.74 -1.38 5.92
C ARG A 4 -6.36 0.01 6.42
N LEU A 5 -6.40 0.23 7.74
CA LEU A 5 -5.98 1.50 8.33
C LEU A 5 -4.46 1.67 8.23
N THR A 6 -3.71 0.61 8.46
CA THR A 6 -2.25 0.60 8.25
C THR A 6 -1.90 0.81 6.78
N GLN A 7 -2.63 0.21 5.84
CA GLN A 7 -2.47 0.44 4.41
C GLN A 7 -2.74 1.91 4.04
N LEU A 8 -3.77 2.53 4.61
CA LEU A 8 -4.04 3.95 4.40
C LEU A 8 -2.87 4.83 4.88
N GLN A 9 -2.32 4.53 6.05
CA GLN A 9 -1.14 5.21 6.59
C GLN A 9 0.05 5.11 5.61
N VAL A 10 0.36 3.91 5.14
CA VAL A 10 1.46 3.68 4.19
C VAL A 10 1.21 4.38 2.86
N CYS A 11 -0.02 4.39 2.34
CA CYS A 11 -0.37 5.10 1.11
C CYS A 11 -0.21 6.62 1.26
N LEU A 12 -0.57 7.18 2.42
CA LEU A 12 -0.37 8.59 2.70
C LEU A 12 1.12 8.95 2.78
N ASP A 13 1.92 8.14 3.48
CA ASP A 13 3.37 8.34 3.60
C ASP A 13 4.06 8.27 2.22
N GLN A 14 3.67 7.31 1.38
CA GLN A 14 4.16 7.19 0.00
C GLN A 14 3.79 8.42 -0.84
N LEU A 15 2.57 8.95 -0.71
CA LEU A 15 2.12 10.13 -1.43
C LEU A 15 2.91 11.38 -1.02
N VAL A 16 3.22 11.56 0.27
CA VAL A 16 4.06 12.66 0.75
C VAL A 16 5.49 12.54 0.21
N ALA A 17 6.05 11.33 0.19
CA ALA A 17 7.37 11.09 -0.40
C ALA A 17 7.40 11.39 -1.91
N GLN A 18 6.35 10.99 -2.64
CA GLN A 18 6.21 11.28 -4.07
C GLN A 18 6.07 12.78 -4.34
N PHE A 19 5.32 13.53 -3.52
CA PHE A 19 5.24 14.98 -3.65
C PHE A 19 6.62 15.65 -3.47
N ASN A 20 7.38 15.24 -2.46
CA ASN A 20 8.72 15.79 -2.22
C ASN A 20 9.67 15.46 -3.39
N ALA A 21 9.65 14.22 -3.87
CA ALA A 21 10.43 13.80 -5.04
C ALA A 21 10.05 14.60 -6.30
N THR A 22 8.76 14.83 -6.53
CA THR A 22 8.24 15.63 -7.65
C THR A 22 8.72 17.07 -7.61
N VAL A 23 8.58 17.72 -6.44
CA VAL A 23 9.02 19.11 -6.27
C VAL A 23 10.53 19.23 -6.43
N ASN A 24 11.31 18.29 -5.88
CA ASN A 24 12.76 18.30 -6.04
C ASN A 24 13.18 18.05 -7.49
N TYR A 25 12.50 17.14 -8.20
CA TYR A 25 12.74 16.89 -9.63
C TYR A 25 12.46 18.15 -10.47
N VAL A 26 11.32 18.80 -10.25
CA VAL A 26 10.99 20.07 -10.91
C VAL A 26 12.01 21.16 -10.58
N ASN A 27 12.42 21.30 -9.31
CA ASN A 27 13.38 22.32 -8.91
C ASN A 27 14.78 22.12 -9.51
N THR A 28 15.19 20.87 -9.76
CA THR A 28 16.53 20.54 -10.27
C THR A 28 16.61 20.43 -11.79
N HIS A 29 15.50 20.08 -12.44
CA HIS A 29 15.46 19.80 -13.89
C HIS A 29 14.55 20.78 -14.66
N SER A 30 13.90 21.74 -14.00
CA SER A 30 13.20 22.81 -14.73
C SER A 30 14.20 23.69 -15.47
N GLU A 31 14.04 23.79 -16.78
CA GLU A 31 14.77 24.77 -17.58
C GLU A 31 14.28 26.17 -17.20
N MET A 32 15.24 27.09 -16.98
CA MET A 32 14.92 28.48 -16.67
C MET A 32 14.28 29.12 -17.90
N ALA A 33 13.02 29.53 -17.78
CA ALA A 33 12.30 30.13 -18.89
C ALA A 33 13.02 31.43 -19.35
N PRO A 34 13.12 31.67 -20.68
CA PRO A 34 13.63 32.93 -21.18
C PRO A 34 12.70 34.07 -20.73
N LEU A 35 13.30 35.14 -20.21
CA LEU A 35 12.61 36.32 -19.68
C LEU A 35 12.01 37.20 -20.80
N ASP A 36 12.48 37.01 -22.03
CA ASP A 36 12.08 37.74 -23.23
C ASP A 36 11.76 36.74 -24.35
N PRO A 37 10.66 36.90 -25.13
CA PRO A 37 10.30 36.04 -26.26
C PRO A 37 11.39 35.87 -27.34
N ASP A 38 12.37 36.77 -27.41
CA ASP A 38 13.51 36.63 -28.31
C ASP A 38 14.68 35.88 -27.61
N PRO A 39 15.03 34.64 -28.04
CA PRO A 39 16.05 33.82 -27.39
C PRO A 39 17.44 34.47 -27.36
N HIS A 40 17.70 35.43 -28.25
CA HIS A 40 18.96 36.17 -28.36
C HIS A 40 18.93 37.56 -27.72
N SER A 41 17.87 37.90 -26.98
CA SER A 41 17.80 39.18 -26.26
C SER A 41 18.97 39.30 -25.27
N VAL A 42 19.53 40.50 -25.20
CA VAL A 42 20.61 40.88 -24.27
C VAL A 42 20.27 40.54 -22.81
N ILE A 43 18.98 40.49 -22.47
CA ILE A 43 18.48 40.12 -21.14
C ILE A 43 18.66 38.62 -20.88
N ASN A 44 18.32 37.76 -21.84
CA ASN A 44 18.49 36.30 -21.74
C ASN A 44 19.98 35.92 -21.77
N LEU A 45 20.80 36.65 -22.54
CA LEU A 45 22.25 36.44 -22.60
C LEU A 45 22.97 36.92 -21.33
N ALA A 46 22.51 38.01 -20.72
CA ALA A 46 23.06 38.53 -19.46
C ALA A 46 22.64 37.68 -18.25
N ALA A 47 21.44 37.10 -18.24
CA ALA A 47 20.99 36.18 -17.21
C ALA A 47 21.82 34.87 -17.19
N ASN A 48 22.32 34.45 -18.36
CA ASN A 48 23.19 33.28 -18.52
C ASN A 48 24.71 33.61 -18.53
N ALA A 49 25.09 34.87 -18.38
CA ALA A 49 26.51 35.27 -18.40
C ALA A 49 27.17 35.07 -17.02
N PRO A 50 28.40 34.54 -16.94
CA PRO A 50 29.16 34.51 -15.70
C PRO A 50 29.37 35.94 -15.15
N PRO A 51 29.34 36.14 -13.81
CA PRO A 51 29.40 37.47 -13.22
C PRO A 51 30.68 38.23 -13.62
N PRO A 52 30.60 39.50 -14.05
CA PRO A 52 31.76 40.27 -14.48
C PRO A 52 32.58 40.71 -13.26
N GLY A 53 33.70 40.03 -13.01
CA GLY A 53 34.59 40.39 -11.90
C GLY A 53 35.93 39.67 -11.75
N LYS A 54 36.31 38.71 -12.60
CA LYS A 54 37.67 38.13 -12.57
C LYS A 54 38.21 37.85 -13.97
N LYS A 55 39.01 38.79 -14.48
CA LYS A 55 40.19 38.51 -15.32
C LYS A 55 41.38 38.59 -14.37
N ASP A 56 42.41 37.75 -14.37
CA ASP A 56 42.78 36.57 -15.14
C ASP A 56 43.86 35.83 -14.32
N ASP A 57 44.26 34.65 -14.79
CA ASP A 57 45.50 33.93 -14.51
C ASP A 57 45.63 32.99 -13.30
N THR A 58 45.92 31.73 -13.67
CA THR A 58 46.69 30.68 -12.97
C THR A 58 45.90 29.40 -12.66
N SER A 59 46.12 28.42 -13.54
CA SER A 59 46.31 26.98 -13.26
C SER A 59 45.20 26.17 -12.60
N GLY A 60 44.82 25.09 -13.30
CA GLY A 60 44.78 23.75 -12.69
C GLY A 60 43.42 23.19 -12.32
N ALA A 61 43.07 22.11 -13.02
CA ALA A 61 42.39 20.90 -12.54
C ALA A 61 40.95 21.01 -11.96
N ASN A 62 40.07 20.20 -12.56
CA ASN A 62 38.89 19.55 -11.98
C ASN A 62 37.95 20.45 -11.16
N SER A 63 36.69 20.61 -11.57
CA SER A 63 35.74 19.51 -11.47
C SER A 63 34.50 19.86 -12.30
N ALA A 64 34.04 18.89 -13.09
CA ALA A 64 32.66 18.84 -13.53
C ALA A 64 31.73 18.92 -12.30
N PRO A 65 30.53 19.50 -12.39
CA PRO A 65 29.35 18.69 -12.28
C PRO A 65 29.15 18.08 -13.66
N SER A 66 29.19 16.76 -13.70
CA SER A 66 28.61 15.98 -14.78
C SER A 66 27.19 16.50 -15.00
N ASN A 67 27.02 17.36 -16.01
CA ASN A 67 25.77 17.39 -16.74
C ASN A 67 25.70 16.01 -17.40
N ASP A 68 25.22 15.04 -16.64
CA ASP A 68 24.66 13.81 -17.15
C ASP A 68 23.54 14.25 -18.10
N VAL A 69 23.90 14.54 -19.34
CA VAL A 69 23.00 14.50 -20.48
C VAL A 69 22.74 13.01 -20.71
N LYS A 70 22.10 12.41 -19.72
CA LYS A 70 21.36 11.19 -19.91
C LYS A 70 20.19 11.64 -20.78
N THR A 71 20.12 11.06 -21.97
CA THR A 71 19.00 11.19 -22.88
C THR A 71 17.75 10.66 -22.17
N GLU A 72 17.21 11.45 -21.26
CA GLU A 72 15.98 11.17 -20.55
C GLU A 72 14.83 11.72 -21.39
N ALA A 73 13.66 11.08 -21.28
CA ALA A 73 12.44 11.54 -21.91
C ALA A 73 12.23 13.05 -21.66
N PRO A 74 11.55 13.79 -22.55
CA PRO A 74 11.36 15.23 -22.37
C PRO A 74 10.82 15.49 -20.95
N PHE A 75 11.37 16.49 -20.26
CA PHE A 75 11.02 16.82 -18.87
C PHE A 75 9.50 16.81 -18.63
N GLU A 76 8.73 17.30 -19.61
CA GLU A 76 7.26 17.26 -19.62
C GLU A 76 6.65 15.85 -19.59
N SER A 77 7.26 14.87 -20.26
CA SER A 77 6.82 13.47 -20.22
C SER A 77 6.99 12.87 -18.83
N VAL A 78 8.14 13.13 -18.18
CA VAL A 78 8.39 12.65 -16.81
C VAL A 78 7.47 13.34 -15.82
N LEU A 79 7.23 14.65 -16.00
CA LEU A 79 6.29 15.41 -15.19
C LEU A 79 4.85 14.88 -15.33
N ASN A 80 4.43 14.54 -16.55
CA ASN A 80 3.11 13.97 -16.81
C ASN A 80 2.96 12.57 -16.22
N GLU A 81 3.99 11.72 -16.29
CA GLU A 81 3.99 10.39 -15.67
C GLU A 81 3.85 10.51 -14.14
N LEU A 82 4.66 11.37 -13.52
CA LEU A 82 4.66 11.57 -12.08
C LEU A 82 3.33 12.19 -11.59
N SER A 83 2.78 13.13 -12.35
CA SER A 83 1.44 13.69 -12.09
C SER A 83 0.34 12.63 -12.22
N THR A 84 0.45 11.74 -13.20
CA THR A 84 -0.50 10.64 -13.38
C THR A 84 -0.44 9.67 -12.20
N ASP A 85 0.77 9.32 -11.71
CA ASP A 85 0.92 8.44 -10.55
C ASP A 85 0.32 9.05 -9.28
N ILE A 86 0.56 10.35 -9.02
CA ILE A 86 -0.06 11.06 -7.90
C ILE A 86 -1.60 11.02 -7.97
N ILE A 87 -2.18 11.22 -9.16
CA ILE A 87 -3.63 11.16 -9.35
C ILE A 87 -4.16 9.74 -9.10
N LEU A 88 -3.48 8.72 -9.61
CA LEU A 88 -3.84 7.32 -9.40
C LEU A 88 -3.75 6.94 -7.92
N LYS A 89 -2.71 7.38 -7.21
CA LYS A 89 -2.55 7.19 -5.76
C LYS A 89 -3.65 7.88 -4.96
N SER A 90 -4.00 9.12 -5.32
CA SER A 90 -5.13 9.82 -4.68
C SER A 90 -6.43 9.05 -4.85
N ARG A 91 -6.69 8.49 -6.04
CA ARG A 91 -7.88 7.66 -6.29
C ARG A 91 -7.85 6.37 -5.46
N GLN A 92 -6.70 5.71 -5.40
CA GLN A 92 -6.51 4.51 -4.61
C GLN A 92 -6.78 4.78 -3.12
N ILE A 93 -6.31 5.92 -2.60
CA ILE A 93 -6.58 6.35 -1.22
C ILE A 93 -8.08 6.53 -0.99
N SER A 94 -8.80 7.20 -1.91
CA SER A 94 -10.26 7.34 -1.81
C SER A 94 -10.97 5.99 -1.77
N MET A 95 -10.59 5.05 -2.64
CA MET A 95 -11.18 3.70 -2.64
C MET A 95 -10.88 2.94 -1.34
N ILE A 96 -9.68 3.12 -0.77
CA ILE A 96 -9.33 2.51 0.53
C ILE A 96 -10.21 3.10 1.63
N ILE A 97 -10.40 4.42 1.65
CA ILE A 97 -11.27 5.11 2.62
C ILE A 97 -12.70 4.59 2.52
N ASP A 98 -13.25 4.47 1.31
CA ASP A 98 -14.60 3.95 1.08
C ASP A 98 -14.75 2.49 1.52
N SER A 99 -13.66 1.73 1.48
CA SER A 99 -13.63 0.32 1.89
C SER A 99 -13.35 0.10 3.39
N LEU A 100 -13.19 1.17 4.18
CA LEU A 100 -12.87 1.04 5.60
C LEU A 100 -14.02 0.36 6.35
N PRO A 101 -13.75 -0.77 7.05
CA PRO A 101 -14.80 -1.47 7.79
C PRO A 101 -15.30 -0.61 8.95
N GLY A 102 -16.62 -0.43 9.02
CA GLY A 102 -17.26 0.38 10.06
C GLY A 102 -17.25 1.90 9.80
N ILE A 103 -16.86 2.35 8.60
CA ILE A 103 -17.04 3.75 8.20
C ILE A 103 -18.53 4.12 8.24
N GLY A 104 -18.86 5.17 9.00
CA GLY A 104 -20.24 5.66 9.14
C GLY A 104 -21.13 4.91 10.13
N THR A 105 -20.65 3.84 10.78
CA THR A 105 -21.41 3.16 11.86
C THR A 105 -21.14 3.81 13.21
N LEU A 106 -22.20 4.03 14.00
CA LEU A 106 -22.03 4.52 15.37
C LEU A 106 -21.40 3.43 16.27
N PRO A 107 -20.58 3.80 17.25
CA PRO A 107 -19.98 2.85 18.20
C PRO A 107 -21.02 1.99 18.92
N GLU A 108 -22.20 2.55 19.21
CA GLU A 108 -23.28 1.82 19.87
C GLU A 108 -23.83 0.68 18.98
N THR A 109 -24.01 0.93 17.69
CA THR A 109 -24.45 -0.11 16.74
C THR A 109 -23.40 -1.21 16.62
N GLN A 110 -22.12 -0.84 16.59
CA GLN A 110 -21.02 -1.81 16.57
C GLN A 110 -21.01 -2.70 17.81
N LEU A 111 -21.20 -2.12 19.00
CA LEU A 111 -21.26 -2.89 20.25
C LEU A 111 -22.48 -3.82 20.31
N LYS A 112 -23.64 -3.38 19.80
CA LYS A 112 -24.83 -4.23 19.67
C LYS A 112 -24.55 -5.42 18.76
N THR A 113 -24.00 -5.18 17.57
CA THR A 113 -23.62 -6.27 16.65
C THR A 113 -22.59 -7.23 17.26
N ILE A 114 -21.63 -6.73 18.05
CA ILE A 114 -20.66 -7.58 18.76
C ILE A 114 -21.39 -8.47 19.77
N THR A 115 -22.33 -7.91 20.52
CA THR A 115 -23.09 -8.66 21.54
C THR A 115 -23.96 -9.74 20.89
N GLU A 116 -24.67 -9.40 19.81
CA GLU A 116 -25.47 -10.35 19.04
C GLU A 116 -24.62 -11.50 18.47
N LEU A 117 -23.44 -11.19 17.91
CA LEU A 117 -22.51 -12.20 17.40
C LEU A 117 -21.94 -13.10 18.51
N ILE A 118 -21.73 -12.58 19.71
CA ILE A 118 -21.30 -13.37 20.87
C ILE A 118 -22.39 -14.37 21.26
N GLU A 119 -23.65 -13.92 21.34
CA GLU A 119 -24.79 -14.79 21.64
C GLU A 119 -24.98 -15.88 20.57
N GLU A 120 -24.87 -15.52 19.29
CA GLU A 120 -24.96 -16.47 18.17
C GLU A 120 -23.82 -17.50 18.20
N LEU A 121 -22.60 -17.06 18.55
CA LEU A 121 -21.45 -17.93 18.68
C LEU A 121 -21.61 -18.91 19.85
N GLU A 122 -22.12 -18.44 21.00
CA GLU A 122 -22.41 -19.31 22.14
C GLU A 122 -23.44 -20.39 21.79
N LYS A 123 -24.51 -20.01 21.08
CA LYS A 123 -25.53 -20.95 20.61
C LYS A 123 -24.93 -21.99 19.65
N THR A 124 -24.16 -21.54 18.68
CA THR A 124 -23.53 -22.42 17.68
C THR A 124 -22.54 -23.38 18.33
N GLU A 125 -21.77 -22.92 19.31
CA GLU A 125 -20.83 -23.76 20.05
C GLU A 125 -21.54 -24.80 20.92
N LYS A 126 -22.71 -24.46 21.49
CA LYS A 126 -23.56 -25.41 22.21
C LYS A 126 -24.08 -26.51 21.27
N GLU A 127 -24.61 -26.13 20.12
CA GLU A 127 -25.08 -27.09 19.09
C GLU A 127 -23.93 -27.99 18.61
N ARG A 128 -22.75 -27.42 18.35
CA ARG A 128 -21.54 -28.17 18.02
C ARG A 128 -21.21 -29.20 19.11
N ARG A 129 -21.28 -28.82 20.39
CA ARG A 129 -20.99 -29.70 21.52
C ARG A 129 -21.99 -30.85 21.64
N GLU A 130 -23.27 -30.57 21.43
CA GLU A 130 -24.32 -31.59 21.41
C GLU A 130 -24.10 -32.59 20.27
N LYS A 131 -23.76 -32.11 19.07
CA LYS A 131 -23.45 -32.97 17.92
C LYS A 131 -22.20 -33.81 18.11
N ILE A 132 -21.17 -33.28 18.78
CA ILE A 132 -19.99 -34.07 19.16
C ILE A 132 -20.38 -35.19 20.13
N LYS A 133 -21.25 -34.90 21.11
CA LYS A 133 -21.72 -35.90 22.06
C LYS A 133 -22.50 -37.03 21.39
N GLU A 134 -23.44 -36.69 20.51
CA GLU A 134 -24.18 -37.69 19.71
C GLU A 134 -23.23 -38.55 18.86
N LYS A 135 -22.24 -37.91 18.22
CA LYS A 135 -21.21 -38.61 17.44
C LYS A 135 -20.41 -39.58 18.31
N ASP A 136 -20.00 -39.17 19.51
CA ASP A 136 -19.20 -40.00 20.42
C ASP A 136 -20.00 -41.20 20.97
N GLU A 137 -21.30 -41.01 21.26
CA GLU A 137 -22.20 -42.08 21.67
C GLU A 137 -22.39 -43.13 20.56
N LEU A 138 -22.63 -42.68 19.32
CA LEU A 138 -22.75 -43.57 18.16
C LEU A 138 -21.44 -44.29 17.85
N LEU A 139 -20.30 -43.60 17.99
CA LEU A 139 -18.98 -44.19 17.78
C LEU A 139 -18.70 -45.30 18.79
N ARG A 140 -19.03 -45.08 20.07
CA ARG A 140 -18.92 -46.10 21.12
C ARG A 140 -19.81 -47.32 20.84
N TRP A 141 -21.02 -47.11 20.34
CA TRP A 141 -21.92 -48.21 19.96
C TRP A 141 -21.36 -49.03 18.79
N CYS A 142 -20.81 -48.36 17.77
CA CYS A 142 -20.12 -49.03 16.68
C CYS A 142 -18.90 -49.83 17.16
N GLU A 143 -18.10 -49.28 18.06
CA GLU A 143 -16.95 -49.99 18.67
C GLU A 143 -17.39 -51.26 19.41
N GLU A 144 -18.49 -51.19 20.17
CA GLU A 144 -19.04 -52.35 20.88
C GLU A 144 -19.52 -53.45 19.93
N LEU A 145 -20.21 -53.07 18.84
CA LEU A 145 -20.61 -54.02 17.80
C LEU A 145 -19.39 -54.68 17.14
N ILE A 146 -18.35 -53.91 16.83
CA ILE A 146 -17.09 -54.44 16.26
C ILE A 146 -16.45 -55.41 17.24
N PHE A 147 -16.41 -55.10 18.53
CA PHE A 147 -15.86 -55.98 19.56
C PHE A 147 -16.66 -57.28 19.69
N ASN A 148 -17.99 -57.21 19.68
CA ASN A 148 -18.87 -58.39 19.75
C ASN A 148 -18.71 -59.28 18.51
N VAL A 149 -18.62 -58.70 17.31
CA VAL A 149 -18.39 -59.46 16.07
C VAL A 149 -17.00 -60.09 16.08
N SER A 150 -15.96 -59.35 16.47
CA SER A 150 -14.59 -59.86 16.60
C SER A 150 -14.51 -61.02 17.61
N GLY A 151 -15.13 -60.87 18.78
CA GLY A 151 -15.21 -61.90 19.81
C GLY A 151 -16.02 -63.13 19.37
N GLY A 152 -17.11 -62.92 18.63
CA GLY A 152 -17.91 -63.99 18.02
C GLY A 152 -17.07 -64.81 17.04
N ILE A 153 -16.39 -64.15 16.09
CA ILE A 153 -15.50 -64.80 15.11
C ILE A 153 -14.38 -65.57 15.83
N TYR A 154 -13.77 -64.98 16.87
CA TYR A 154 -12.74 -65.66 17.66
C TYR A 154 -13.26 -66.95 18.31
N ARG A 155 -14.46 -66.91 18.91
CA ARG A 155 -15.08 -68.08 19.55
C ARG A 155 -15.55 -69.14 18.56
N THR A 156 -15.96 -68.78 17.34
CA THR A 156 -16.35 -69.75 16.31
C THR A 156 -15.14 -70.44 15.66
N ARG A 157 -13.97 -69.82 15.73
CA ARG A 157 -12.73 -70.34 15.10
C ARG A 157 -11.78 -71.06 16.08
N SER A 158 -12.01 -70.95 17.38
CA SER A 158 -11.32 -71.70 18.45
C SER A 158 -12.12 -72.93 18.85
#